data_AF-A0A6I3A3E9-F1
#
_entry.id   AF-A0A6I3A3E9-F1
#
_cell.length_a   1.000
_cell.length_b   1.000
_cell.length_c   1.000
_cell.angle_alpha   90.00
_cell.angle_beta   90.00
_cell.angle_gamma   90.00
#
_symmetry.space_group_name_H-M   'P 1'
#
loop_
_entity.id
_entity.type
_entity.pdbx_description
1 polymer ?
#
loop_
_entity_poly.entity_id
_entity_poly.type
_entity_poly.pdbx_seq_one_letter_code
_entity_poly.pdbx_strand_id
1 'polypeptide(L)' 'RTGSVGAEQVATQLTALLDTAKENEDDRQQFVDLLELMDDEDPAKAQWRRKLTAKLF' A
#
# COMPACT_ATOMS: atom_id res chain seq x y z
N ARG A 1 -9.76 13.00 -16.66
CA ARG A 1 -10.07 13.15 -15.21
C ARG A 1 -10.26 11.75 -14.62
N THR A 2 -9.16 11.05 -14.30
CA THR A 2 -9.17 9.66 -13.79
C THR A 2 -8.45 9.52 -12.43
N GLY A 3 -7.92 10.62 -11.87
CA GLY A 3 -7.10 10.58 -10.65
C GLY A 3 -7.78 9.98 -9.42
N SER A 4 -9.11 10.07 -9.29
CA SER A 4 -9.84 9.51 -8.14
C SER A 4 -9.99 7.99 -8.20
N VAL A 5 -10.38 7.45 -9.36
CA VAL A 5 -10.67 6.01 -9.50
C VAL A 5 -9.42 5.17 -9.33
N GLY A 6 -8.27 5.65 -9.82
CA GLY A 6 -6.98 4.99 -9.61
C GLY A 6 -6.54 4.99 -8.16
N ALA A 7 -6.68 6.13 -7.46
CA ALA A 7 -6.30 6.25 -6.06
C ALA A 7 -7.14 5.35 -5.14
N GLU A 8 -8.45 5.28 -5.36
CA GLU A 8 -9.35 4.40 -4.59
C GLU A 8 -9.02 2.93 -4.84
N GLN A 9 -8.76 2.54 -6.09
CA GLN A 9 -8.40 1.16 -6.43
C GLN A 9 -7.07 0.74 -5.80
N VAL A 10 -6.06 1.62 -5.83
CA VAL A 10 -4.77 1.40 -5.13
C VAL A 10 -4.99 1.25 -3.63
N ALA A 11 -5.81 2.11 -3.02
CA ALA A 11 -6.11 2.02 -1.59
C ALA A 11 -6.83 0.70 -1.22
N THR A 12 -7.76 0.23 -2.05
CA THR A 12 -8.41 -1.08 -1.86
C THR A 12 -7.39 -2.21 -1.94
N GLN A 13 -6.49 -2.20 -2.92
CA GLN A 13 -5.48 -3.24 -3.08
C GLN A 13 -4.46 -3.24 -1.94
N LEU A 14 -3.99 -2.07 -1.51
CA LEU A 14 -3.11 -1.93 -0.35
C LEU A 14 -3.76 -2.46 0.93
N THR A 15 -5.07 -2.23 1.11
CA THR A 15 -5.82 -2.78 2.26
C THR A 15 -5.81 -4.31 2.23
N ALA A 16 -6.10 -4.93 1.09
CA ALA A 16 -6.15 -6.38 0.97
C ALA A 16 -4.78 -7.03 1.21
N LEU A 17 -3.71 -6.47 0.63
CA LEU A 17 -2.34 -6.97 0.81
C LEU A 17 -1.87 -6.83 2.26
N LEU A 18 -2.30 -5.77 2.95
CA LEU A 18 -1.92 -5.52 4.34
C LEU A 18 -2.41 -6.61 5.30
N ASP A 19 -3.51 -7.31 4.97
CA ASP A 19 -4.05 -8.37 5.81
C ASP A 19 -3.23 -9.66 5.77
N THR A 20 -2.49 -9.90 4.69
CA THR A 20 -1.70 -11.12 4.47
C THR A 20 -0.19 -10.88 4.52
N ALA A 21 0.27 -9.63 4.36
CA ALA A 21 1.69 -9.25 4.28
C ALA A 21 2.57 -9.66 5.48
N LYS A 22 1.98 -10.02 6.63
CA LYS A 22 2.75 -10.56 7.76
C LYS A 22 3.28 -11.97 7.49
N GLU A 23 2.45 -12.81 6.89
CA GLU A 23 2.74 -14.23 6.69
C GLU A 23 3.10 -14.55 5.24
N ASN A 24 2.79 -13.65 4.30
CA ASN A 24 3.12 -13.78 2.89
C ASN A 24 4.14 -12.71 2.46
N GLU A 25 5.32 -13.16 2.04
CA GLU A 25 6.38 -12.30 1.53
C GLU A 25 6.06 -11.69 0.16
N ASP A 26 5.40 -12.43 -0.71
CA ASP A 26 5.02 -11.96 -2.04
C ASP A 26 4.00 -10.81 -1.92
N ASP A 27 3.01 -10.95 -1.03
CA ASP A 27 2.02 -9.90 -0.78
C ASP A 27 2.66 -8.65 -0.17
N ARG A 28 3.66 -8.85 0.70
CA ARG A 28 4.45 -7.74 1.26
C ARG A 28 5.27 -7.03 0.18
N GLN A 29 5.87 -7.78 -0.75
CA GLN A 29 6.60 -7.19 -1.87
C GLN A 29 5.65 -6.39 -2.77
N GLN A 30 4.52 -6.97 -3.15
CA GLN A 30 3.52 -6.29 -3.97
C GLN A 30 2.98 -5.01 -3.30
N PHE A 31 2.83 -5.01 -1.98
CA PHE A 31 2.46 -3.81 -1.24
C PHE A 31 3.51 -2.70 -1.40
N VAL A 32 4.80 -3.04 -1.27
CA VAL A 32 5.90 -2.07 -1.44
C VAL A 32 5.94 -1.56 -2.88
N ASP A 33 5.80 -2.44 -3.88
CA ASP A 33 5.79 -2.06 -5.30
C ASP A 33 4.67 -1.05 -5.59
N LEU A 34 3.47 -1.25 -5.03
CA LEU A 34 2.37 -0.29 -5.17
C LEU A 34 2.68 1.07 -4.53
N LEU A 35 3.41 1.10 -3.42
CA LEU A 35 3.85 2.37 -2.84
C LEU A 35 4.87 3.08 -3.72
N GLU A 36 5.75 2.37 -4.41
CA GLU A 36 6.73 2.96 -5.31
C GLU A 36 6.09 3.68 -6.50
N LEU A 37 4.91 3.23 -6.94
CA LEU A 37 4.12 3.89 -7.98
C LEU A 37 3.42 5.18 -7.53
N MET A 38 3.29 5.42 -6.22
CA MET A 38 2.72 6.64 -5.66
C MET A 38 3.76 7.76 -5.64
N ASP A 39 3.32 9.01 -5.81
CA ASP A 39 4.18 10.19 -5.69
C ASP A 39 4.85 10.23 -4.31
N ASP A 40 6.14 10.60 -4.26
CA ASP A 40 6.91 10.63 -3.01
C ASP A 40 6.37 11.67 -2.01
N GLU A 41 5.74 12.73 -2.51
CA GLU A 41 5.09 13.76 -1.70
C GLU A 41 3.65 13.40 -1.30
N ASP A 42 3.12 12.25 -1.76
CA ASP A 42 1.78 11.83 -1.40
C ASP A 42 1.72 11.46 0.09
N PRO A 43 0.95 12.20 0.92
CA PRO A 43 0.83 11.90 2.35
C PRO A 43 0.26 10.50 2.61
N ALA A 44 -0.52 9.92 1.70
CA ALA A 44 -1.05 8.56 1.82
C ALA A 44 0.06 7.50 1.77
N LYS A 45 1.12 7.71 0.97
CA LYS A 45 2.27 6.80 0.87
C LYS A 45 2.93 6.61 2.24
N ALA A 46 3.13 7.70 2.98
CA ALA A 46 3.69 7.66 4.34
C ALA A 46 2.77 6.96 5.34
N GLN A 47 1.44 7.15 5.23
CA GLN A 47 0.47 6.46 6.08
C GLN A 47 0.48 4.94 5.85
N TRP A 48 0.53 4.50 4.60
CA TRP A 48 0.58 3.08 4.26
C TRP A 48 1.87 2.40 4.74
N ARG A 49 3.03 3.06 4.64
CA ARG A 49 4.29 2.56 5.23
C ARG A 49 4.15 2.30 6.73
N ARG A 50 3.57 3.24 7.47
CA ARG A 50 3.34 3.08 8.92
C ARG A 50 2.41 1.89 9.23
N LYS A 51 1.33 1.72 8.45
CA LYS A 51 0.43 0.58 8.60
C LYS A 51 1.14 -0.76 8.36
N LEU A 52 1.98 -0.85 7.33
CA LEU A 52 2.78 -2.05 7.06
C LEU A 52 3.70 -2.37 8.25
N THR A 53 4.47 -1.39 8.72
CA THR A 53 5.34 -1.59 9.90
C THR A 53 4.55 -2.08 11.11
N ALA A 54 3.39 -1.48 11.41
CA ALA A 54 2.55 -1.87 12.54
C ALA A 54 1.90 -3.27 12.40
N LYS A 55 1.80 -3.82 11.18
CA LYS A 55 1.35 -5.20 10.96
C LYS A 55 2.49 -6.22 11.13
N LEU A 56 3.73 -5.82 10.81
CA LEU A 56 4.89 -6.70 10.88
C LEU A 56 5.44 -6.88 12.29
N PHE A 57 5.28 -5.88 13.17
CA PHE A 57 5.82 -5.85 14.54
C PHE A 57 4.73 -5.64 15.57
#